data_AF-A0A0N8HCT8-F1
#
_entry.id   AF-A0A0N8HCT8-F1
#
_cell.length_a   1.000
_cell.length_b   1.000
_cell.length_c   1.000
_cell.angle_alpha   90.00
_cell.angle_beta   90.00
_cell.angle_gamma   90.00
#
_symmetry.space_group_name_H-M   'P 1'
#
loop_
_entity.id
_entity.type
_entity.pdbx_description
1 polymer ?
#
loop_
_entity_poly.entity_id
_entity_poly.type
_entity_poly.pdbx_seq_one_letter_code
_entity_poly.pdbx_strand_id
1 'polypeptide(L)'
;MRQAWAVFLDFAAVRFDVPDEPNADGLLYQFGIFDFGGGSAFRLAPVRQFARFDDDEYIQVHLEIQFAPSADLAALGKHSEWWFSDDSIELSDWAQAIARRSEWAILDELSPTMINVYQDET
;
A
#
# COMPACT_ATOMS: atom_id res chain seq x y z
N MET A 1 -10.73 2.10 9.19
CA MET A 1 -9.49 1.84 8.41
C MET A 1 -8.35 2.80 8.68
N ARG A 2 -8.64 4.03 9.15
CA ARG A 2 -7.63 5.07 9.46
C ARG A 2 -6.46 4.66 10.35
N GLN A 3 -6.68 3.81 11.36
CA GLN A 3 -5.59 3.37 12.23
C GLN A 3 -4.53 2.54 11.49
N ALA A 4 -4.94 1.64 10.60
CA ALA A 4 -4.01 0.83 9.82
C ALA A 4 -3.18 1.71 8.86
N TRP A 5 -3.82 2.71 8.25
CA TRP A 5 -3.12 3.71 7.43
C TRP A 5 -2.13 4.54 8.25
N ALA A 6 -2.51 5.00 9.44
CA ALA A 6 -1.62 5.75 10.32
C ALA A 6 -0.39 4.94 10.72
N VAL A 7 -0.57 3.66 11.09
CA VAL A 7 0.55 2.75 11.42
C VAL A 7 1.45 2.53 10.22
N PHE A 8 0.90 2.40 9.01
CA PHE A 8 1.69 2.31 7.79
C PHE A 8 2.53 3.58 7.56
N LEU A 9 1.98 4.76 7.84
CA LEU A 9 2.73 6.02 7.75
C LEU A 9 3.80 6.16 8.86
N ASP A 10 3.53 5.68 10.07
CA ASP A 10 4.54 5.62 11.13
C ASP A 10 5.71 4.73 10.70
N PHE A 11 5.42 3.59 10.05
CA PHE A 11 6.45 2.74 9.44
C PHE A 11 7.18 3.45 8.30
N ALA A 12 6.47 4.13 7.40
CA ALA A 12 7.04 4.89 6.30
C ALA A 12 8.03 5.98 6.76
N ALA A 13 7.80 6.58 7.93
CA ALA A 13 8.68 7.60 8.50
C ALA A 13 10.00 7.02 9.06
N VAL A 14 10.11 5.69 9.25
CA VAL A 14 11.35 5.05 9.68
C VAL A 14 12.36 5.08 8.55
N ARG A 15 13.57 5.57 8.84
CA ARG A 15 14.69 5.57 7.89
C ARG A 15 15.39 4.22 7.87
N PHE A 16 15.68 3.74 6.67
CA PHE A 16 16.47 2.56 6.42
C PHE A 16 17.73 2.93 5.63
N ASP A 17 18.78 2.12 5.80
CA ASP A 17 19.97 2.20 4.96
C ASP A 17 19.69 1.38 3.69
N VAL A 18 19.52 2.08 2.58
CA VAL A 18 19.24 1.50 1.25
C VAL A 18 20.31 1.98 0.26
N PRO A 19 20.49 1.29 -0.87
CA PRO A 19 21.40 1.74 -1.91
C PRO A 19 21.09 3.17 -2.39
N ASP A 20 22.12 3.93 -2.75
CA ASP A 20 22.00 5.27 -3.33
C ASP A 20 21.67 5.18 -4.83
N GLU A 21 20.46 4.72 -5.13
CA GLU A 21 19.95 4.56 -6.49
C GLU A 21 18.48 5.00 -6.61
N PRO A 22 18.01 5.33 -7.82
CA PRO A 22 16.61 5.73 -8.01
C PRO A 22 15.63 4.64 -7.57
N ASN A 23 14.51 5.03 -6.97
CA ASN A 23 13.46 4.12 -6.51
C ASN A 23 13.89 3.13 -5.41
N ALA A 24 14.99 3.38 -4.69
CA ALA A 24 15.53 2.48 -3.67
C ALA A 24 14.67 2.34 -2.41
N ASP A 25 13.82 3.33 -2.09
CA ASP A 25 12.86 3.29 -0.99
C ASP A 25 11.55 3.91 -1.46
N GLY A 26 10.55 3.06 -1.66
CA GLY A 26 9.28 3.43 -2.28
C GLY A 26 8.08 2.99 -1.47
N LEU A 27 7.02 3.79 -1.52
CA LEU A 27 5.70 3.45 -0.97
C LEU A 27 4.71 3.30 -2.13
N LEU A 28 3.93 2.24 -2.07
CA LEU A 28 2.85 1.97 -3.01
C LEU A 28 1.52 1.98 -2.25
N TYR A 29 0.59 2.81 -2.70
CA TYR A 29 -0.82 2.71 -2.32
C TYR A 29 -1.60 2.08 -3.47
N GLN A 30 -2.22 0.93 -3.22
CA GLN A 30 -2.99 0.23 -4.23
C GLN A 30 -4.22 -0.48 -3.66
N PHE A 31 -5.23 -0.61 -4.51
CA PHE A 31 -6.38 -1.45 -4.22
C PHE A 31 -7.04 -2.01 -5.47
N GLY A 32 -7.86 -3.04 -5.28
CA GLY A 32 -8.73 -3.60 -6.31
C GLY A 32 -9.37 -4.92 -5.89
N ILE A 33 -10.29 -5.43 -6.72
CA ILE A 33 -10.85 -6.76 -6.56
C ILE A 33 -10.03 -7.76 -7.37
N PHE A 34 -9.52 -8.78 -6.70
CA PHE A 34 -8.70 -9.84 -7.31
C PHE A 34 -9.13 -11.22 -6.83
N ASP A 35 -8.91 -12.24 -7.66
CA ASP A 35 -9.03 -13.64 -7.31
C ASP A 35 -7.67 -14.33 -7.47
N PHE A 36 -7.11 -14.81 -6.36
CA PHE A 36 -5.84 -15.52 -6.31
C PHE A 36 -6.01 -17.01 -5.96
N GLY A 37 -7.18 -17.58 -6.28
CA GLY A 37 -7.48 -19.01 -6.09
C GLY A 37 -8.25 -19.35 -4.81
N GLY A 38 -8.62 -18.34 -4.02
CA GLY A 38 -9.46 -18.47 -2.81
C GLY A 38 -10.83 -17.79 -2.94
N GLY A 39 -11.18 -17.31 -4.14
CA GLY A 39 -12.33 -16.45 -4.38
C GLY A 39 -11.95 -14.97 -4.46
N SER A 40 -12.84 -14.19 -5.07
CA SER A 40 -12.65 -12.75 -5.24
C SER A 40 -12.74 -12.00 -3.91
N ALA A 41 -11.78 -11.11 -3.66
CA ALA A 41 -11.79 -10.19 -2.52
C ALA A 41 -11.30 -8.80 -2.96
N PHE A 42 -11.90 -7.75 -2.40
CA PHE A 42 -11.33 -6.42 -2.50
C PHE A 42 -10.13 -6.34 -1.56
N ARG A 43 -9.01 -5.85 -2.06
CA ARG A 43 -7.76 -5.70 -1.32
C ARG A 43 -7.37 -4.24 -1.30
N LEU A 44 -7.16 -3.70 -0.11
CA LEU A 44 -6.35 -2.51 0.10
C LEU A 44 -4.97 -3.00 0.52
N ALA A 45 -3.94 -2.73 -0.28
CA ALA A 45 -2.61 -3.32 -0.08
C ALA A 45 -1.48 -2.29 -0.18
N PRO A 46 -1.33 -1.37 0.80
CA PRO A 46 -0.12 -0.58 0.94
C PRO A 46 1.14 -1.45 1.01
N VAL A 47 2.17 -1.06 0.27
CA VAL A 47 3.47 -1.75 0.23
C VAL A 47 4.57 -0.72 0.45
N ARG A 48 5.63 -1.09 1.16
CA ARG A 48 6.91 -0.38 1.11
C ARG A 48 7.94 -1.28 0.46
N GLN A 49 8.71 -0.75 -0.48
CA GLN A 49 9.73 -1.46 -1.24
C GLN A 49 11.10 -0.89 -0.89
N PHE A 50 12.08 -1.78 -0.73
CA PHE A 50 13.49 -1.43 -0.51
C PHE A 50 14.38 -2.11 -1.55
N ALA A 51 15.28 -1.36 -2.18
CA ALA A 51 16.36 -1.93 -3.00
C ALA A 51 17.39 -2.64 -2.12
N ARG A 52 18.06 -3.62 -2.71
CA ARG A 52 19.13 -4.40 -2.07
C ARG A 52 20.50 -3.99 -2.63
N PHE A 53 21.53 -4.09 -1.81
CA PHE A 53 22.88 -3.63 -2.18
C PHE A 53 23.60 -4.54 -3.20
N ASP A 54 23.26 -5.83 -3.23
CA ASP A 54 24.06 -6.85 -3.92
C ASP A 54 23.38 -7.43 -5.18
N ASP A 55 22.15 -7.04 -5.47
CA ASP A 55 21.33 -7.51 -6.59
C ASP A 55 20.30 -6.44 -7.03
N ASP A 56 19.71 -6.63 -8.22
CA ASP A 56 18.63 -5.78 -8.76
C ASP A 56 17.24 -6.20 -8.20
N GLU A 57 17.22 -6.87 -7.06
CA GLU A 57 15.99 -7.35 -6.40
C GLU A 57 15.52 -6.37 -5.33
N TYR A 58 14.25 -6.48 -4.97
CA TYR A 58 13.65 -5.66 -3.92
C TYR A 58 13.09 -6.51 -2.80
N ILE A 59 13.14 -5.98 -1.57
CA ILE A 59 12.35 -6.47 -0.45
C ILE A 59 11.07 -5.64 -0.38
N GLN A 60 9.92 -6.29 -0.41
CA GLN A 60 8.64 -5.62 -0.22
C GLN A 60 8.01 -6.01 1.12
N VAL A 61 7.53 -5.02 1.87
CA VAL A 61 6.76 -5.20 3.10
C VAL A 61 5.33 -4.78 2.85
N HIS A 62 4.41 -5.72 3.02
CA HIS A 62 3.00 -5.57 2.68
C HIS A 62 2.15 -5.39 3.93
N LEU A 63 1.22 -4.45 3.86
CA LEU A 63 0.03 -4.41 4.70
C LEU A 63 -1.18 -4.72 3.81
N GLU A 64 -1.66 -5.95 3.81
CA GLU A 64 -2.82 -6.34 3.01
C GLU A 64 -4.07 -6.42 3.89
N ILE A 65 -5.13 -5.73 3.47
CA ILE A 65 -6.42 -5.73 4.15
C ILE A 65 -7.49 -6.12 3.14
N GLN A 66 -8.20 -7.21 3.45
CA GLN A 66 -9.22 -7.77 2.57
C GLN A 66 -10.62 -7.43 3.06
N PHE A 67 -11.53 -7.26 2.10
CA PHE A 67 -12.95 -7.09 2.33
C PHE A 67 -13.74 -8.01 1.40
N ALA A 68 -14.92 -8.43 1.86
CA ALA A 68 -15.87 -9.11 1.00
C ALA A 68 -16.22 -8.20 -0.20
N PRO A 69 -16.23 -8.73 -1.44
CA PRO A 69 -16.56 -7.93 -2.60
C PRO A 69 -18.02 -7.44 -2.53
N SER A 70 -18.24 -6.19 -2.94
CA SER A 70 -19.57 -5.56 -3.03
C SER A 70 -19.68 -4.73 -4.31
N ALA A 71 -20.91 -4.33 -4.66
CA ALA A 71 -21.12 -3.46 -5.83
C ALA A 71 -20.40 -2.10 -5.68
N ASP A 72 -20.40 -1.53 -4.47
CA ASP A 72 -19.73 -0.25 -4.18
C ASP A 72 -18.21 -0.38 -4.32
N LEU A 73 -17.62 -1.46 -3.79
CA LEU A 73 -16.20 -1.74 -3.94
C LEU A 73 -15.80 -2.04 -5.39
N ALA A 74 -16.68 -2.69 -6.16
CA ALA A 74 -16.45 -2.93 -7.58
C ALA A 74 -16.48 -1.62 -8.39
N ALA A 75 -17.35 -0.68 -8.02
CA ALA A 75 -17.45 0.63 -8.67
C ALA A 75 -16.21 1.52 -8.47
N LEU A 76 -15.43 1.29 -7.41
CA LEU A 76 -14.13 1.94 -7.20
C LEU A 76 -13.07 1.52 -8.23
N GLY A 77 -13.25 0.36 -8.86
CA GLY A 77 -12.28 -0.20 -9.81
C GLY A 77 -10.97 -0.61 -9.14
N LYS A 78 -9.85 -0.25 -9.77
CA LYS A 78 -8.49 -0.50 -9.27
C LYS A 78 -7.68 0.78 -9.27
N HIS A 79 -6.77 0.92 -8.31
CA HIS A 79 -5.86 2.05 -8.21
C HIS A 79 -4.47 1.55 -7.80
N SER A 80 -3.44 2.24 -8.28
CA SER A 80 -2.04 2.01 -7.94
C SER A 80 -1.30 3.34 -8.09
N GLU A 81 -0.58 3.74 -7.05
CA GLU A 81 0.15 5.00 -7.00
C GLU A 81 1.39 4.85 -6.13
N TRP A 82 2.53 5.15 -6.73
CA TRP A 82 3.83 5.13 -6.08
C TRP A 82 4.21 6.50 -5.55
N TRP A 83 5.02 6.50 -4.49
CA TRP A 83 5.81 7.60 -4.01
C TRP A 83 7.21 7.07 -3.74
N PHE A 84 8.25 7.78 -4.19
CA PHE A 84 9.63 7.46 -3.88
C PHE A 84 10.31 8.60 -3.12
N SER A 85 11.31 8.27 -2.32
CA SER A 85 12.03 9.28 -1.51
C SER A 85 12.82 10.30 -2.33
N ASP A 86 13.12 9.99 -3.59
CA ASP A 86 13.79 10.87 -4.55
C ASP A 86 12.79 11.69 -5.41
N ASP A 87 11.48 11.51 -5.23
CA ASP A 87 10.46 12.30 -5.90
C ASP A 87 10.41 13.75 -5.39
N SER A 88 9.92 14.66 -6.23
CA SER A 88 9.72 16.07 -5.87
C SER A 88 8.58 16.33 -4.86
N ILE A 89 7.80 15.31 -4.52
CA ILE A 89 6.64 15.40 -3.64
C ILE A 89 7.06 14.94 -2.25
N GLU A 90 6.85 15.76 -1.23
CA GLU A 90 7.12 15.36 0.15
C GLU A 90 6.18 14.22 0.60
N LEU A 91 6.69 13.29 1.42
CA LEU A 91 5.91 12.17 1.95
C LEU A 91 4.59 12.63 2.59
N SER A 92 4.63 13.73 3.34
CA SER A 92 3.44 14.29 4.00
C SER A 92 2.37 14.74 3.02
N ASP A 93 2.77 15.26 1.86
CA ASP A 93 1.85 15.78 0.85
C ASP A 93 1.20 14.63 0.08
N TRP A 94 1.99 13.63 -0.29
CA TRP A 94 1.48 12.38 -0.85
C TRP A 94 0.50 11.69 0.11
N ALA A 95 0.88 11.52 1.37
CA ALA A 95 0.04 10.89 2.38
C ALA A 95 -1.28 11.65 2.60
N GLN A 96 -1.27 12.99 2.57
CA GLN A 96 -2.48 13.81 2.61
C GLN A 96 -3.34 13.64 1.37
N ALA A 97 -2.74 13.54 0.18
CA ALA A 97 -3.46 13.29 -1.05
C ALA A 97 -4.19 11.94 -0.99
N ILE A 98 -3.49 10.88 -0.58
CA ILE A 98 -4.09 9.55 -0.38
C ILE A 98 -5.21 9.62 0.65
N ALA A 99 -5.03 10.27 1.80
CA ALA A 99 -6.04 10.32 2.86
C ALA A 99 -7.35 11.03 2.46
N ARG A 100 -7.32 11.89 1.42
CA ARG A 100 -8.47 12.63 0.88
C ARG A 100 -9.23 11.87 -0.20
N ARG A 101 -8.75 10.71 -0.65
CA ARG A 101 -9.41 9.94 -1.70
C ARG A 101 -10.77 9.41 -1.24
N SER A 102 -11.71 9.30 -2.18
CA SER A 102 -13.11 9.03 -1.85
C SER A 102 -13.38 7.62 -1.37
N GLU A 103 -12.55 6.64 -1.74
CA GLU A 103 -12.72 5.25 -1.29
C GLU A 103 -12.68 5.10 0.22
N TRP A 104 -11.97 5.99 0.94
CA TRP A 104 -11.89 5.91 2.40
C TRP A 104 -13.25 6.05 3.08
N ALA A 105 -14.20 6.79 2.48
CA ALA A 105 -15.55 6.90 3.01
C ALA A 105 -16.27 5.53 3.02
N ILE A 106 -16.06 4.72 1.99
CA ILE A 106 -16.60 3.36 1.91
C ILE A 106 -15.83 2.43 2.85
N LEU A 107 -14.50 2.46 2.79
CA LEU A 107 -13.65 1.55 3.54
C LEU A 107 -13.76 1.74 5.06
N ASP A 108 -14.04 2.94 5.54
CA ASP A 108 -14.24 3.21 6.98
C ASP A 108 -15.55 2.64 7.54
N GLU A 109 -16.53 2.32 6.69
CA GLU A 109 -17.80 1.70 7.10
C GLU A 109 -17.76 0.16 7.09
N LEU A 110 -16.71 -0.42 6.49
CA LEU A 110 -16.59 -1.86 6.32
C LEU A 110 -15.74 -2.52 7.42
N SER A 111 -16.07 -3.77 7.72
CA SER A 111 -15.23 -4.65 8.55
C SER A 111 -14.32 -5.49 7.65
N PRO A 112 -13.00 -5.50 7.89
CA PRO A 112 -12.09 -6.38 7.17
C PRO A 112 -12.44 -7.85 7.39
N THR A 113 -12.31 -8.65 6.35
CA THR A 113 -12.39 -10.12 6.44
C THR A 113 -11.04 -10.75 6.77
N MET A 114 -9.95 -10.06 6.43
CA MET A 114 -8.58 -10.49 6.72
C MET A 114 -7.65 -9.28 6.79
N ILE A 115 -6.64 -9.36 7.66
CA ILE A 115 -5.50 -8.45 7.71
C ILE A 115 -4.25 -9.32 7.71
N ASN A 116 -3.33 -9.06 6.79
CA ASN A 116 -2.06 -9.76 6.70
C ASN A 116 -0.90 -8.77 6.62
N VAL A 117 0.18 -9.08 7.31
CA VAL A 117 1.44 -8.33 7.23
C VAL A 117 2.53 -9.33 6.93
N TYR A 118 3.20 -9.15 5.81
CA TYR A 118 4.22 -10.09 5.32
C TYR A 118 5.28 -9.35 4.51
N GLN A 119 6.38 -10.07 4.24
CA GLN A 119 7.42 -9.60 3.34
C GLN A 119 7.68 -10.63 2.24
N ASP A 120 8.10 -10.17 1.07
CA ASP A 120 8.64 -11.01 0.00
C ASP A 120 9.82 -10.34 -0.71
N GLU A 121 10.48 -11.12 -1.58
CA GLU A 121 11.63 -10.73 -2.41
C GLU A 121 11.21 -10.86 -3.88
N THR A 122 11.54 -9.85 -4.71
CA THR A 122 11.10 -9.76 -6.12
C THR A 122 12.24 -9.92 -7.11
#